data_AF-A0A178VIS9-F1
#
_entry.id   AF-A0A178VIS9-F1
#
_cell.length_a   1.000
_cell.length_b   1.000
_cell.length_c   1.000
_cell.angle_alpha   90.00
_cell.angle_beta   90.00
_cell.angle_gamma   90.00
#
_symmetry.space_group_name_H-M   'P 1'
#
loop_
_entity.id
_entity.type
_entity.pdbx_description
1 polymer ?
#
loop_
_entity_poly.entity_id
_entity_poly.type
_entity_poly.pdbx_seq_one_letter_code
_entity_poly.pdbx_strand_id
1 'polypeptide(L)'
;MAGAVSLWRREAVFLTAMLAGETSIVGLSTLFKVATSKGLNIYPFLSYSYLLASLLLLPSLFFTNRSRSLPPLSASILSKIGLLGFLGSMYVITGGIGIEYSNPTLASAIGNIVPALTFILAVIFRFYFNPFS
;
A
#
# COMPACT_ATOMS: atom_id res chain seq x y z
N MET A 1 22.35 12.31 -26.13
CA MET A 1 22.79 11.09 -25.40
C MET A 1 22.51 11.16 -23.89
N ALA A 2 22.76 12.28 -23.20
CA ALA A 2 22.47 12.44 -21.77
C ALA A 2 20.97 12.31 -21.37
N GLY A 3 20.05 12.80 -22.22
CA GLY A 3 18.60 12.70 -21.96
C GLY A 3 18.02 11.29 -22.10
N ALA A 4 18.64 10.43 -22.91
CA ALA A 4 18.20 9.03 -23.03
C ALA A 4 18.63 8.20 -21.80
N VAL A 5 19.83 8.46 -21.27
CA VAL A 5 20.35 7.78 -20.07
C VAL A 5 19.56 8.17 -18.81
N SER A 6 19.09 9.41 -18.69
CA SER A 6 18.25 9.83 -17.57
C SER A 6 16.85 9.23 -17.62
N LEU A 7 16.28 9.06 -18.82
CA LEU A 7 14.97 8.42 -19.02
C LEU A 7 15.03 6.93 -18.66
N TRP A 8 16.06 6.23 -19.17
CA TRP A 8 16.28 4.81 -18.90
C TRP A 8 16.51 4.52 -17.40
N ARG A 9 17.28 5.38 -16.72
CA ARG A 9 17.45 5.30 -15.26
C ARG A 9 16.13 5.47 -14.52
N ARG A 10 15.29 6.42 -14.93
CA ARG A 10 14.01 6.68 -14.28
C ARG A 10 13.05 5.50 -14.44
N GLU A 11 12.94 4.95 -15.63
CA GLU A 11 12.13 3.76 -15.91
C GLU A 11 12.64 2.55 -15.12
N ALA A 12 13.95 2.31 -15.09
CA ALA A 12 14.53 1.23 -14.31
C ALA A 12 14.21 1.34 -12.81
N VAL A 13 14.25 2.55 -12.24
CA VAL A 13 13.87 2.78 -10.83
C VAL A 13 12.38 2.50 -10.61
N PHE A 14 11.50 2.92 -11.52
CA PHE A 14 10.07 2.64 -11.39
C PHE A 14 9.76 1.14 -11.51
N LEU A 15 10.37 0.45 -12.47
CA LEU A 15 10.18 -0.99 -12.67
C LEU A 15 10.71 -1.80 -11.50
N THR A 16 11.87 -1.44 -10.95
CA THR A 16 12.42 -2.12 -9.77
C THR A 16 11.56 -1.89 -8.53
N ALA A 17 11.05 -0.67 -8.32
CA ALA A 17 10.12 -0.38 -7.23
C ALA A 17 8.80 -1.14 -7.37
N MET A 18 8.23 -1.20 -8.59
CA MET A 18 7.02 -1.97 -8.88
C MET A 18 7.24 -3.46 -8.61
N LEU A 19 8.32 -4.05 -9.15
CA LEU A 19 8.64 -5.46 -8.95
C LEU A 19 8.82 -5.79 -7.46
N ALA A 20 9.55 -4.94 -6.73
CA ALA A 20 9.74 -5.12 -5.29
C ALA A 20 8.40 -5.02 -4.52
N GLY A 21 7.54 -4.07 -4.88
CA GLY A 21 6.21 -3.91 -4.28
C GLY A 21 5.32 -5.13 -4.50
N GLU A 22 5.13 -5.55 -5.76
CA GLU A 22 4.28 -6.70 -6.11
C GLU A 22 4.80 -8.00 -5.51
N THR A 23 6.12 -8.21 -5.55
CA THR A 23 6.75 -9.39 -4.92
C THR A 23 6.52 -9.38 -3.41
N SER A 24 6.59 -8.22 -2.76
CA SER A 24 6.32 -8.10 -1.33
C SER A 24 4.86 -8.40 -0.99
N ILE A 25 3.91 -7.94 -1.80
CA ILE A 25 2.47 -8.20 -1.61
C ILE A 25 2.19 -9.71 -1.71
N VAL A 26 2.68 -10.37 -2.77
CA VAL A 26 2.49 -11.81 -2.98
C VAL A 26 3.23 -12.63 -1.91
N GLY A 27 4.45 -12.23 -1.56
CA GLY A 27 5.23 -12.88 -0.50
C GLY A 27 4.55 -12.81 0.85
N LEU A 28 4.07 -11.62 1.26
CA LEU A 28 3.41 -11.43 2.55
C LEU A 28 2.07 -12.17 2.62
N SER A 29 1.25 -12.13 1.57
CA SER A 29 -0.01 -12.86 1.52
C SER A 29 0.18 -14.38 1.56
N THR A 30 1.23 -14.89 0.91
CA THR A 30 1.60 -16.32 0.97
C THR A 30 2.09 -16.72 2.37
N LEU A 31 3.00 -15.94 2.97
CA LEU A 31 3.45 -16.16 4.35
C LEU A 31 2.28 -16.12 5.34
N PHE A 32 1.38 -15.16 5.17
CA PHE A 32 0.16 -15.06 5.97
C PHE A 32 -0.71 -16.32 5.84
N LYS A 33 -0.94 -16.80 4.62
CA LYS A 33 -1.71 -18.03 4.40
C LYS A 33 -1.06 -19.25 5.06
N VAL A 34 0.26 -19.37 4.96
CA VAL A 34 0.99 -20.46 5.62
C VAL A 34 0.89 -20.35 7.13
N ALA A 35 1.04 -19.15 7.70
CA ALA A 35 0.97 -18.94 9.14
C ALA A 35 -0.42 -19.22 9.70
N THR A 36 -1.48 -18.74 9.05
CA THR A 36 -2.88 -19.00 9.45
C THR A 36 -3.27 -20.46 9.30
N SER A 37 -2.76 -21.15 8.27
CA SER A 37 -2.96 -22.61 8.13
C SER A 37 -2.36 -23.43 9.28
N LYS A 38 -1.39 -22.87 10.01
CA LYS A 38 -0.79 -23.44 11.22
C LYS A 38 -1.46 -22.94 12.52
N GLY A 39 -2.56 -22.22 12.41
CA GLY A 39 -3.35 -21.72 13.55
C GLY A 39 -2.95 -20.34 14.06
N LEU A 40 -2.07 -19.60 13.38
CA LEU A 40 -1.76 -18.22 13.79
C LEU A 40 -2.92 -17.29 13.43
N ASN A 41 -3.41 -16.51 14.39
CA ASN A 41 -4.44 -15.51 14.15
C ASN A 41 -3.89 -14.28 13.40
N ILE A 42 -4.77 -13.55 12.71
CA ILE A 42 -4.42 -12.33 11.95
C ILE A 42 -3.83 -11.21 12.80
N TYR A 43 -4.32 -10.96 14.03
CA TYR A 43 -3.87 -9.80 14.80
C TYR A 43 -2.40 -9.90 15.24
N PRO A 44 -1.91 -11.04 15.79
CA PRO A 44 -0.48 -11.23 16.05
C PRO A 44 0.38 -11.16 14.79
N PHE A 45 -0.08 -11.73 13.67
CA PHE A 45 0.66 -11.68 12.41
C PHE A 45 0.89 -10.24 11.93
N LEU A 46 -0.15 -9.41 11.98
CA LEU A 46 -0.06 -8.00 11.61
C LEU A 46 0.87 -7.25 12.56
N SER A 47 0.75 -7.48 13.87
CA SER A 47 1.63 -6.85 14.87
C SER A 47 3.11 -7.11 14.59
N TYR A 48 3.50 -8.37 14.36
CA TYR A 48 4.89 -8.71 14.03
C TYR A 48 5.33 -8.12 12.69
N SER A 49 4.47 -8.13 11.68
CA SER A 49 4.79 -7.57 10.36
C SER A 49 5.04 -6.07 10.43
N TYR A 50 4.21 -5.31 11.16
CA TYR A 50 4.40 -3.87 11.33
C TYR A 50 5.60 -3.52 12.20
N LEU A 51 5.88 -4.30 13.25
CA LEU A 51 7.09 -4.14 14.04
C LEU A 51 8.35 -4.36 13.20
N LEU A 52 8.38 -5.43 12.41
CA LEU A 52 9.50 -5.72 11.52
C LEU A 52 9.66 -4.63 10.44
N ALA A 53 8.56 -4.19 9.83
CA ALA A 53 8.58 -3.10 8.86
C ALA A 53 9.12 -1.79 9.48
N SER A 54 8.71 -1.48 10.71
CA SER A 54 9.21 -0.31 11.45
C SER A 54 10.72 -0.41 11.69
N LEU A 55 11.20 -1.58 12.14
CA LEU A 55 12.64 -1.82 12.35
C LEU A 55 13.45 -1.73 11.05
N LEU A 56 12.92 -2.24 9.94
CA LEU A 56 13.55 -2.16 8.62
C LEU A 56 13.58 -0.73 8.07
N LEU A 57 12.54 0.06 8.37
CA LEU A 57 12.46 1.47 7.94
C LEU A 57 13.27 2.40 8.85
N LEU A 58 13.54 2.03 10.09
CA LEU A 58 14.24 2.85 11.07
C LEU A 58 15.59 3.42 10.56
N PRO A 59 16.47 2.64 9.89
CA PRO A 59 17.73 3.15 9.34
C PRO A 59 17.52 4.24 8.28
N SER A 60 16.44 4.15 7.48
CA SER A 60 16.19 5.10 6.39
C SER A 60 16.01 6.54 6.87
N LEU A 61 15.55 6.72 8.12
CA LEU A 61 15.38 8.03 8.75
C LEU A 61 16.71 8.78 8.89
N PHE A 62 17.81 8.06 9.15
CA PHE A 62 19.14 8.66 9.33
C PHE A 62 19.79 9.09 8.02
N PHE A 63 19.39 8.49 6.90
CA PHE A 63 19.93 8.81 5.56
C PHE A 63 19.07 9.81 4.77
N THR A 64 17.88 10.14 5.26
CA THR A 64 16.96 11.04 4.54
C THR A 64 17.28 12.51 4.84
N ASN A 65 17.84 13.23 3.86
CA ASN A 65 18.02 14.69 3.89
C ASN A 65 16.68 15.42 3.65
N ARG A 66 15.67 15.18 4.49
CA ARG A 66 14.37 15.87 4.38
C ARG A 66 14.49 17.28 4.95
N SER A 67 13.98 18.29 4.23
CA SER A 67 13.82 19.64 4.78
C SER A 67 13.01 19.57 6.08
N ARG A 68 13.55 20.10 7.18
CA ARG A 68 12.97 20.05 8.53
C ARG A 68 11.67 20.85 8.69
N SER A 69 11.26 21.63 7.68
CA SER A 69 10.00 22.38 7.75
C SER A 69 8.81 21.47 7.43
N LEU A 70 8.23 20.85 8.46
CA LEU A 70 6.95 20.17 8.34
C LEU A 70 5.84 21.21 8.20
N PRO A 71 4.89 21.04 7.26
CA PRO A 71 3.71 21.90 7.22
C PRO A 71 2.92 21.76 8.54
N PRO A 72 2.31 22.85 9.05
CA PRO A 72 1.56 22.81 10.30
C PRO A 72 0.39 21.83 10.20
N LEU A 73 0.26 20.95 11.19
CA LEU A 73 -0.82 19.98 11.27
C LEU A 73 -2.14 20.69 11.59
N SER A 74 -2.98 20.88 10.58
CA SER A 74 -4.35 21.39 10.78
C SER A 74 -5.30 20.25 11.16
N ALA A 75 -6.41 20.58 11.85
CA ALA A 75 -7.45 19.61 12.20
C ALA A 75 -8.01 18.88 10.97
N SER A 76 -8.10 19.56 9.82
CA SER A 76 -8.53 18.95 8.55
C SER A 76 -7.55 17.89 8.06
N ILE A 77 -6.24 18.15 8.13
CA ILE A 77 -5.21 17.17 7.76
C ILE A 77 -5.25 15.97 8.70
N LEU A 78 -5.39 16.21 10.01
CA LEU A 78 -5.49 15.13 11.00
C LEU A 78 -6.72 14.25 10.75
N SER A 79 -7.88 14.86 10.46
CA SER A 79 -9.10 14.13 10.10
C SER A 79 -8.91 13.28 8.84
N LYS A 80 -8.30 13.83 7.79
CA LYS A 80 -7.98 13.08 6.56
C LYS A 80 -7.06 11.90 6.82
N ILE A 81 -6.01 12.08 7.62
CA ILE A 81 -5.09 11.01 8.01
C ILE A 81 -5.82 9.94 8.83
N GLY A 82 -6.66 10.34 9.78
CA GLY A 82 -7.45 9.41 10.60
C GLY A 82 -8.40 8.57 9.76
N LEU A 83 -9.14 9.21 8.83
CA LEU A 83 -10.02 8.50 7.90
C LEU A 83 -9.24 7.53 7.00
N LEU A 84 -8.10 7.96 6.46
CA LEU A 84 -7.28 7.11 5.59
C LEU A 84 -6.66 5.93 6.37
N GLY A 85 -6.23 6.16 7.61
CA GLY A 85 -5.72 5.11 8.50
C GLY A 85 -6.80 4.10 8.88
N PHE A 86 -8.02 4.56 9.14
CA PHE A 86 -9.17 3.70 9.42
C PHE A 86 -9.53 2.83 8.21
N LEU A 87 -9.71 3.44 7.03
CA LEU A 87 -10.00 2.71 5.79
C LEU A 87 -8.88 1.72 5.42
N GLY A 88 -7.62 2.13 5.56
CA GLY A 88 -6.47 1.27 5.33
C GLY A 88 -6.43 0.07 6.28
N SER A 89 -6.74 0.28 7.55
CA SER A 89 -6.81 -0.81 8.54
C SER A 89 -7.93 -1.80 8.21
N MET A 90 -9.11 -1.30 7.83
CA MET A 90 -10.22 -2.15 7.38
C MET A 90 -9.83 -2.97 6.15
N TYR A 91 -9.17 -2.36 5.16
CA TYR A 91 -8.68 -3.05 3.97
C TYR A 91 -7.71 -4.19 4.32
N VAL A 92 -6.73 -3.94 5.19
CA VAL A 92 -5.74 -4.95 5.58
C VAL A 92 -6.39 -6.12 6.35
N ILE A 93 -7.27 -5.83 7.31
CA ILE A 93 -7.93 -6.87 8.12
C ILE A 93 -8.86 -7.72 7.25
N THR A 94 -9.74 -7.08 6.48
CA THR A 94 -10.69 -7.79 5.61
C THR A 94 -10.00 -8.57 4.50
N GLY A 95 -8.93 -8.02 3.92
CA GLY A 95 -8.10 -8.71 2.94
C GLY A 95 -7.39 -9.94 3.53
N GLY A 96 -6.84 -9.81 4.73
CA GLY A 96 -6.25 -10.94 5.46
C GLY A 96 -7.28 -12.03 5.74
N ILE A 97 -8.44 -11.69 6.31
CA ILE A 97 -9.54 -12.65 6.53
C ILE A 97 -9.94 -13.33 5.20
N GLY A 98 -10.03 -12.57 4.11
CA GLY A 98 -10.31 -13.11 2.78
C GLY A 98 -9.29 -14.18 2.36
N ILE A 99 -7.99 -13.93 2.54
CA ILE A 99 -6.92 -14.89 2.21
C ILE A 99 -6.98 -16.12 3.13
N GLU A 100 -7.30 -15.93 4.41
CA GLU A 100 -7.45 -17.02 5.39
C GLU A 100 -8.51 -18.03 4.92
N TYR A 101 -9.68 -17.56 4.50
CA TYR A 101 -10.76 -18.40 3.96
C TYR A 101 -10.54 -18.88 2.53
N SER A 102 -9.66 -18.24 1.76
CA SER A 102 -9.41 -18.58 0.36
C SER A 102 -7.92 -18.91 0.12
N ASN A 103 -7.24 -18.18 -0.75
CA ASN A 103 -5.82 -18.31 -1.02
C ASN A 103 -5.26 -17.02 -1.65
N PRO A 104 -3.93 -16.83 -1.63
CA PRO A 104 -3.28 -15.65 -2.20
C PRO A 104 -3.59 -15.44 -3.69
N THR A 105 -3.66 -16.50 -4.49
CA THR A 105 -3.94 -16.43 -5.93
C THR A 105 -5.31 -15.84 -6.23
N LEU A 106 -6.35 -16.28 -5.51
CA LEU A 106 -7.70 -15.75 -5.66
C LEU A 106 -7.76 -14.28 -5.23
N ALA A 107 -7.09 -13.93 -4.12
CA ALA A 107 -7.01 -12.55 -3.66
C ALA A 107 -6.34 -11.64 -4.71
N SER A 108 -5.25 -12.08 -5.33
CA SER A 108 -4.60 -11.37 -6.45
C SER A 108 -5.51 -11.24 -7.67
N ALA A 109 -6.26 -12.29 -8.02
CA ALA A 109 -7.20 -12.24 -9.14
C ALA A 109 -8.31 -11.19 -8.93
N ILE A 110 -8.86 -11.11 -7.71
CA ILE A 110 -9.85 -10.08 -7.33
C ILE A 110 -9.20 -8.69 -7.34
N GLY A 111 -7.93 -8.59 -6.89
CA GLY A 111 -7.16 -7.35 -6.87
C GLY A 111 -7.07 -6.65 -8.22
N ASN A 112 -7.11 -7.39 -9.33
CA ASN A 112 -7.10 -6.82 -10.68
C ASN A 112 -8.33 -5.95 -11.00
N ILE A 113 -9.39 -6.02 -10.20
CA ILE A 113 -10.60 -5.18 -10.34
C ILE A 113 -10.39 -3.80 -9.70
N VAL A 114 -9.43 -3.63 -8.79
CA VAL A 114 -9.19 -2.39 -8.05
C VAL A 114 -8.91 -1.19 -8.98
N PRO A 115 -8.07 -1.28 -10.03
CA PRO A 115 -7.86 -0.18 -10.96
C PRO A 115 -9.15 0.24 -11.70
N ALA A 116 -9.98 -0.73 -12.10
CA ALA A 116 -11.25 -0.46 -12.79
C ALA A 116 -12.25 0.28 -11.87
N LEU A 117 -12.41 -0.18 -10.63
CA LEU A 117 -13.25 0.49 -9.64
C LEU A 117 -12.74 1.90 -9.30
N THR A 118 -11.41 2.04 -9.17
CA THR A 118 -10.77 3.34 -8.93
C THR A 118 -11.07 4.31 -10.06
N PHE A 119 -11.00 3.86 -11.32
CA PHE A 119 -11.34 4.67 -12.48
C PHE A 119 -12.81 5.11 -12.47
N ILE A 120 -13.73 4.18 -12.20
CA ILE A 120 -15.18 4.49 -12.11
C ILE A 120 -15.43 5.54 -11.03
N LEU A 121 -14.88 5.35 -9.83
CA LEU A 121 -15.01 6.31 -8.73
C LEU A 121 -14.43 7.69 -9.09
N ALA A 122 -13.26 7.71 -9.75
CA ALA A 122 -12.64 8.96 -10.19
C ALA A 122 -13.54 9.72 -11.19
N VAL A 123 -14.17 9.02 -12.13
CA VAL A 123 -15.12 9.61 -13.08
C VAL A 123 -16.35 10.17 -12.36
N ILE A 124 -16.97 9.40 -11.47
CA ILE A 124 -18.14 9.83 -10.69
C ILE A 124 -17.82 11.08 -9.86
N PHE A 125 -16.70 11.09 -9.14
CA PHE A 125 -16.30 12.24 -8.33
C PHE A 125 -15.95 13.45 -9.17
N ARG A 126 -15.34 13.27 -10.35
CA ARG A 126 -15.11 14.39 -11.27
C ARG A 126 -16.43 15.04 -11.68
N PHE A 127 -17.45 14.25 -12.04
CA PHE A 127 -18.77 14.79 -12.39
C PHE A 127 -19.46 15.48 -11.21
N TYR A 128 -19.38 14.91 -10.00
CA TYR A 128 -20.10 15.44 -8.84
C TYR A 128 -19.43 16.68 -8.23
N PHE A 129 -18.09 16.74 -8.21
CA PHE A 129 -17.33 17.83 -7.60
C PHE A 129 -16.86 18.89 -8.60
N ASN A 130 -16.85 18.60 -9.90
CA ASN A 130 -16.51 19.57 -10.94
C ASN A 130 -17.42 19.43 -12.18
N PRO A 131 -18.74 19.69 -12.04
CA PRO A 131 -19.71 19.47 -13.11
C PRO A 131 -19.55 20.39 -14.34
N PHE A 132 -18.64 21.38 -14.31
CA PHE A 132 -18.47 22.39 -15.36
C PHE A 132 -17.05 22.53 -15.93
N SER A 133 -16.16 21.54 -15.75
CA SER A 133 -14.82 21.52 -16.38
C SER A 133 -14.78 20.81 -17.72
#